data_AF-A0A958DUT7-F1
#
_entry.id   AF-A0A958DUT7-F1
#
_cell.length_a   1.000
_cell.length_b   1.000
_cell.length_c   1.000
_cell.angle_alpha   90.00
_cell.angle_beta   90.00
_cell.angle_gamma   90.00
#
_symmetry.space_group_name_H-M   'P 1'
#
loop_
_entity.id
_entity.type
_entity.pdbx_description
1 polymer ?
#
loop_
_entity_poly.entity_id
_entity_poly.type
_entity_poly.pdbx_seq_one_letter_code
_entity_poly.pdbx_strand_id
1 'polypeptide(L)'
;IPTKSTPVITALALAGSELFTGGTFYDLNNGGTVLPQADYIARWNTGTSAWSSLGTAANGALVNGYTGSRVNAIAVVGTAVYVGGFFSNISNHGINIPEADYIAKWDGSNWSALGSNGAGNGALFNRVEALAVNGTDLYVGGAFINVNNNGVMLPTADYIAKWDTLSESWSALGSNGAGNGALPSGSVVAALAFNGSTLIVGGGF
;
A
#
# COMPACT_ATOMS: atom_id res chain seq x y z
N ILE A 1 22.53 -8.54 17.27
CA ILE A 1 21.54 -7.49 16.90
C ILE A 1 21.65 -7.33 15.40
N PRO A 2 20.60 -7.63 14.60
CA PRO A 2 20.68 -7.40 13.15
C PRO A 2 20.97 -5.93 12.92
N THR A 3 21.91 -5.60 12.05
CA THR A 3 22.22 -4.22 11.66
C THR A 3 20.96 -3.63 11.05
N LYS A 4 20.29 -2.75 11.79
CA LYS A 4 19.11 -2.04 11.29
C LYS A 4 19.55 -1.28 10.03
N SER A 5 18.90 -1.55 8.89
CA SER A 5 19.18 -0.85 7.64
C SER A 5 18.99 0.66 7.83
N THR A 6 19.71 1.47 7.07
CA THR A 6 19.51 2.93 7.08
C THR A 6 18.04 3.26 6.81
N PRO A 7 17.36 4.02 7.69
CA PRO A 7 15.96 4.37 7.51
C PRO A 7 15.81 5.31 6.30
N VAL A 8 14.88 4.99 5.41
CA VAL A 8 14.59 5.76 4.20
C VAL A 8 13.09 6.01 4.10
N ILE A 9 12.72 7.20 3.65
CA ILE A 9 11.36 7.52 3.21
C ILE A 9 11.30 7.26 1.71
N THR A 10 10.40 6.37 1.29
CA THR A 10 10.21 5.97 -0.11
C THR A 10 8.88 6.45 -0.69
N ALA A 11 7.92 6.81 0.16
CA ALA A 11 6.60 7.27 -0.26
C ALA A 11 6.17 8.52 0.51
N LEU A 12 5.51 9.43 -0.21
CA LEU A 12 4.88 10.64 0.33
C LEU A 12 3.50 10.79 -0.29
N ALA A 13 2.51 11.21 0.51
CA ALA A 13 1.21 11.66 0.00
C ALA A 13 0.70 12.84 0.81
N LEU A 14 0.12 13.84 0.14
CA LEU A 14 -0.45 15.03 0.76
C LEU A 14 -1.97 14.97 0.72
N ALA A 15 -2.63 15.29 1.84
CA ALA A 15 -4.07 15.49 1.90
C ALA A 15 -4.39 16.68 2.82
N GLY A 16 -4.75 17.82 2.23
CA GLY A 16 -4.97 19.05 2.98
C GLY A 16 -3.73 19.44 3.80
N SER A 17 -3.87 19.48 5.12
CA SER A 17 -2.78 19.81 6.06
C SER A 17 -1.95 18.62 6.53
N GLU A 18 -2.24 17.41 6.06
CA GLU A 18 -1.54 16.18 6.45
C GLU A 18 -0.58 15.74 5.35
N LEU A 19 0.65 15.42 5.75
CA LEU A 19 1.64 14.72 4.93
C LEU A 19 1.80 13.30 5.48
N PHE A 20 1.47 12.30 4.69
CA PHE A 20 1.71 10.89 4.99
C PHE A 20 3.06 10.48 4.43
N THR A 21 3.83 9.72 5.21
CA THR A 21 5.16 9.24 4.84
C THR A 21 5.26 7.75 5.04
N GLY A 22 5.83 7.05 4.06
CA GLY A 22 6.05 5.60 4.09
C GLY A 22 7.51 5.26 3.79
N GLY A 23 8.02 4.19 4.38
CA GLY A 23 9.36 3.69 4.04
C GLY A 23 9.85 2.55 4.92
N THR A 24 11.15 2.55 5.23
CA THR A 24 11.85 1.55 6.08
C THR A 24 12.19 2.10 7.47
N PHE A 25 11.68 3.28 7.81
CA PHE A 25 12.02 3.96 9.06
C PHE A 25 11.30 3.34 10.26
N TYR A 26 11.91 3.48 11.42
CA TYR A 26 11.41 3.02 12.70
C TYR A 26 11.85 4.03 13.77
N ASP A 27 11.21 4.00 14.95
CA ASP A 27 11.54 4.85 16.10
C ASP A 27 11.52 6.35 15.74
N LEU A 28 10.52 6.80 14.97
CA LEU A 28 10.39 8.20 14.52
C LEU A 28 10.36 9.16 15.72
N ASN A 29 11.13 10.25 15.66
CA ASN A 29 11.18 11.25 16.73
C ASN A 29 10.24 12.44 16.44
N ASN A 30 9.45 12.82 17.45
CA ASN A 30 8.62 14.00 17.47
C ASN A 30 9.04 14.92 18.62
N GLY A 31 9.90 15.91 18.33
CA GLY A 31 10.30 16.92 19.32
C GLY A 31 10.97 16.35 20.57
N GLY A 32 11.79 15.30 20.44
CA GLY A 32 12.45 14.61 21.54
C GLY A 32 11.73 13.35 22.02
N THR A 33 10.49 13.12 21.61
CA THR A 33 9.73 11.90 21.96
C THR A 33 9.79 10.87 20.83
N VAL A 34 10.23 9.65 21.12
CA VAL A 34 10.19 8.54 20.15
C VAL A 34 8.76 8.00 20.05
N LEU A 35 8.29 7.78 18.82
CA LEU A 35 6.98 7.26 18.47
C LEU A 35 7.11 5.86 17.84
N PRO A 36 7.25 4.79 18.63
CA PRO A 36 7.36 3.42 18.08
C PRO A 36 6.08 2.99 17.36
N GLN A 37 4.92 3.60 17.67
CA GLN A 37 3.68 3.36 16.95
C GLN A 37 3.69 3.91 15.51
N ALA A 38 4.69 4.71 15.15
CA ALA A 38 4.82 5.33 13.83
C ALA A 38 5.87 4.64 12.94
N ASP A 39 6.24 3.39 13.24
CA ASP A 39 7.15 2.61 12.40
C ASP A 39 6.56 2.42 10.99
N TYR A 40 7.42 2.58 9.98
CA TYR A 40 7.18 2.46 8.53
C TYR A 40 6.18 3.43 7.92
N ILE A 41 5.18 3.90 8.68
CA ILE A 41 4.15 4.83 8.24
C ILE A 41 3.86 5.85 9.34
N ALA A 42 3.91 7.13 8.96
CA ALA A 42 3.60 8.23 9.86
C ALA A 42 2.84 9.32 9.12
N ARG A 43 2.21 10.22 9.88
CA ARG A 43 1.67 11.47 9.37
C ARG A 43 2.26 12.67 10.09
N TRP A 44 2.54 13.71 9.33
CA TRP A 44 2.89 15.03 9.81
C TRP A 44 1.70 15.96 9.63
N ASN A 45 1.30 16.63 10.70
CA ASN A 45 0.30 17.69 10.64
C ASN A 45 0.99 19.05 10.55
N THR A 46 0.80 19.74 9.43
CA THR A 46 1.41 21.05 9.16
C THR A 46 0.89 22.17 10.07
N GLY A 47 -0.32 22.05 10.61
CA GLY A 47 -0.90 23.03 11.53
C GLY A 47 -0.37 22.91 12.95
N THR A 48 -0.08 21.70 13.42
CA THR A 48 0.49 21.47 14.77
C THR A 48 2.00 21.29 14.77
N SER A 49 2.61 21.14 13.60
CA SER A 49 4.04 20.81 13.44
C SER A 49 4.44 19.57 14.24
N ALA A 50 3.62 18.51 14.16
CA ALA A 50 3.81 17.30 14.93
C ALA A 50 3.64 16.03 14.07
N TRP A 51 4.49 15.04 14.34
CA TRP A 51 4.35 13.68 13.85
C TRP A 51 3.36 12.88 14.70
N SER A 52 2.63 11.97 14.07
CA SER A 52 1.82 10.95 14.75
C SER A 52 1.73 9.67 13.91
N SER A 53 1.38 8.57 14.57
CA SER A 53 1.12 7.28 13.94
C SER A 53 -0.24 7.23 13.24
N LEU A 54 -0.40 6.26 12.33
CA LEU A 54 -1.70 5.84 11.81
C LEU A 54 -2.14 4.59 12.60
N GLY A 55 -2.90 4.82 13.67
CA GLY A 55 -3.34 3.78 14.61
C GLY A 55 -2.48 3.72 15.88
N THR A 56 -2.75 2.72 16.73
CA THR A 56 -2.19 2.64 18.10
C THR A 56 -1.37 1.39 18.39
N ALA A 57 -1.07 0.57 17.37
CA ALA A 57 -0.24 -0.61 17.54
C ALA A 57 1.16 -0.23 18.05
N ALA A 58 1.67 -0.97 19.03
CA ALA A 58 2.84 -0.57 19.81
C ALA A 58 4.11 -0.34 18.98
N ASN A 59 4.26 -1.06 17.86
CA ASN A 59 5.43 -1.00 16.96
C ASN A 59 5.00 -0.73 15.50
N GLY A 60 4.03 0.15 15.32
CA GLY A 60 3.49 0.47 14.00
C GLY A 60 2.46 -0.51 13.49
N ALA A 61 1.81 -0.13 12.39
CA ALA A 61 0.78 -0.93 11.74
C ALA A 61 1.37 -2.14 11.00
N LEU A 62 2.58 -2.05 10.46
CA LEU A 62 3.20 -3.17 9.76
C LEU A 62 3.69 -4.20 10.79
N VAL A 63 3.17 -5.43 10.70
CA VAL A 63 3.62 -6.49 11.59
C VAL A 63 5.07 -6.84 11.24
N ASN A 64 5.98 -6.60 12.19
CA ASN A 64 7.44 -6.81 12.11
C ASN A 64 7.88 -8.29 11.98
N GLY A 65 7.11 -9.13 11.27
CA GLY A 65 7.37 -10.56 11.11
C GLY A 65 8.43 -10.90 10.06
N TYR A 66 8.77 -9.97 9.16
CA TYR A 66 9.73 -10.18 8.09
C TYR A 66 10.82 -9.11 8.10
N THR A 67 12.08 -9.54 7.98
CA THR A 67 13.19 -8.63 7.70
C THR A 67 12.98 -8.01 6.32
N GLY A 68 12.83 -6.69 6.26
CA GLY A 68 12.69 -5.95 4.99
C GLY A 68 11.30 -5.37 4.70
N SER A 69 10.38 -5.41 5.68
CA SER A 69 9.10 -4.70 5.60
C SER A 69 9.31 -3.24 5.20
N ARG A 70 8.55 -2.77 4.21
CA ARG A 70 8.62 -1.38 3.74
C ARG A 70 7.36 -0.96 3.01
N VAL A 71 7.10 0.34 3.05
CA VAL A 71 6.01 0.98 2.31
C VAL A 71 6.59 1.73 1.11
N ASN A 72 6.33 1.21 -0.08
CA ASN A 72 6.86 1.77 -1.33
C ASN A 72 5.95 2.86 -1.90
N ALA A 73 4.66 2.81 -1.62
CA ALA A 73 3.67 3.71 -2.18
C ALA A 73 2.59 4.09 -1.16
N ILE A 74 2.14 5.35 -1.23
CA ILE A 74 0.99 5.85 -0.48
C ILE A 74 0.11 6.64 -1.44
N ALA A 75 -1.20 6.44 -1.35
CA ALA A 75 -2.20 7.26 -2.04
C ALA A 75 -3.35 7.61 -1.10
N VAL A 76 -4.06 8.71 -1.38
CA VAL A 76 -5.20 9.15 -0.57
C VAL A 76 -6.43 9.31 -1.47
N VAL A 77 -7.56 8.70 -1.07
CA VAL A 77 -8.86 8.86 -1.72
C VAL A 77 -9.85 9.35 -0.66
N GLY A 78 -10.30 10.60 -0.79
CA GLY A 78 -11.09 11.25 0.27
C GLY A 78 -10.30 11.32 1.57
N THR A 79 -10.79 10.69 2.65
CA THR A 79 -10.11 10.57 3.94
C THR A 79 -9.34 9.27 4.10
N ALA A 80 -9.48 8.33 3.16
CA ALA A 80 -8.85 7.02 3.25
C ALA A 80 -7.43 7.05 2.71
N VAL A 81 -6.49 6.47 3.45
CA VAL A 81 -5.09 6.33 3.06
C VAL A 81 -4.84 4.90 2.63
N TYR A 82 -4.29 4.72 1.44
CA TYR A 82 -3.93 3.42 0.89
C TYR A 82 -2.41 3.31 0.89
N VAL A 83 -1.91 2.19 1.40
CA VAL A 83 -0.47 1.92 1.47
C VAL A 83 -0.16 0.64 0.72
N GLY A 84 0.90 0.70 -0.08
CA GLY A 84 1.40 -0.41 -0.87
C GLY A 84 2.88 -0.62 -0.60
N GLY A 85 3.34 -1.86 -0.57
CA GLY A 85 4.75 -2.12 -0.32
C GLY A 85 5.13 -3.60 -0.31
N PHE A 86 6.25 -3.88 0.33
CA PHE A 86 6.69 -5.23 0.66
C PHE A 86 6.48 -5.43 2.16
N PHE A 87 5.30 -5.93 2.55
CA PHE A 87 4.96 -6.28 3.92
C PHE A 87 3.91 -7.38 3.88
N SER A 88 3.87 -8.18 4.94
CA SER A 88 2.83 -9.17 5.16
C SER A 88 1.97 -8.73 6.34
N ASN A 89 0.66 -8.77 6.16
CA ASN A 89 -0.33 -8.40 7.16
C ASN A 89 -0.21 -6.95 7.67
N ILE A 90 -1.27 -6.50 8.33
CA ILE A 90 -1.30 -5.25 9.08
C ILE A 90 -1.88 -5.50 10.47
N SER A 91 -1.40 -4.75 11.46
CA SER A 91 -2.00 -4.67 12.78
C SER A 91 -2.99 -3.51 12.86
N ASN A 92 -4.23 -3.83 13.20
CA ASN A 92 -5.23 -2.86 13.62
C ASN A 92 -5.37 -2.90 15.13
N HIS A 93 -4.88 -1.87 15.83
CA HIS A 93 -4.94 -1.78 17.30
C HIS A 93 -4.34 -3.00 18.04
N GLY A 94 -3.26 -3.58 17.50
CA GLY A 94 -2.61 -4.77 18.06
C GLY A 94 -3.19 -6.10 17.57
N ILE A 95 -4.27 -6.09 16.80
CA ILE A 95 -4.87 -7.29 16.19
C ILE A 95 -4.36 -7.45 14.76
N ASN A 96 -3.84 -8.62 14.42
CA ASN A 96 -3.33 -8.92 13.07
C ASN A 96 -4.49 -9.14 12.07
N ILE A 97 -4.39 -8.51 10.89
CA ILE A 97 -5.23 -8.69 9.71
C ILE A 97 -4.40 -9.41 8.65
N PRO A 98 -4.50 -10.75 8.53
CA PRO A 98 -3.71 -11.51 7.60
C PRO A 98 -4.10 -11.29 6.13
N GLU A 99 -5.29 -10.73 5.88
CA GLU A 99 -5.73 -10.39 4.53
C GLU A 99 -5.09 -9.08 4.01
N ALA A 100 -4.39 -8.32 4.84
CA ALA A 100 -3.78 -7.05 4.46
C ALA A 100 -2.33 -7.23 3.96
N ASP A 101 -2.10 -8.17 3.05
CA ASP A 101 -0.79 -8.41 2.46
C ASP A 101 -0.50 -7.44 1.32
N TYR A 102 0.68 -6.80 1.36
CA TYR A 102 1.24 -5.89 0.36
C TYR A 102 0.44 -4.61 0.06
N ILE A 103 -0.85 -4.58 0.39
CA ILE A 103 -1.73 -3.43 0.24
C ILE A 103 -2.77 -3.37 1.37
N ALA A 104 -2.97 -2.18 1.92
CA ALA A 104 -3.93 -1.95 2.99
C ALA A 104 -4.55 -0.56 2.93
N LYS A 105 -5.71 -0.40 3.56
CA LYS A 105 -6.45 0.86 3.69
C LYS A 105 -6.51 1.26 5.16
N TRP A 106 -6.29 2.54 5.44
CA TRP A 106 -6.60 3.18 6.71
C TRP A 106 -7.78 4.14 6.48
N ASP A 107 -8.84 3.99 7.26
CA ASP A 107 -10.09 4.76 7.09
C ASP A 107 -10.14 6.09 7.88
N GLY A 108 -9.07 6.42 8.62
CA GLY A 108 -9.07 7.49 9.62
C GLY A 108 -8.96 6.98 11.05
N SER A 109 -9.21 5.68 11.28
CA SER A 109 -9.17 5.05 12.60
C SER A 109 -8.68 3.61 12.54
N ASN A 110 -9.18 2.82 11.60
CA ASN A 110 -8.90 1.41 11.46
C ASN A 110 -8.14 1.09 10.17
N TRP A 111 -7.30 0.06 10.26
CA TRP A 111 -6.75 -0.61 9.10
C TRP A 111 -7.65 -1.73 8.60
N SER A 112 -7.70 -1.93 7.28
CA SER A 112 -8.38 -3.04 6.62
C SER A 112 -7.67 -3.50 5.34
N ALA A 113 -7.95 -4.72 4.92
CA ALA A 113 -7.48 -5.30 3.67
C ALA A 113 -8.26 -4.79 2.45
N LEU A 114 -7.65 -4.84 1.27
CA LEU A 114 -8.34 -4.66 -0.01
C LEU A 114 -8.67 -6.04 -0.58
N GLY A 115 -9.57 -6.75 0.09
CA GLY A 115 -10.00 -8.10 -0.28
C GLY A 115 -9.07 -9.23 0.18
N SER A 116 -9.43 -10.45 -0.20
CA SER A 116 -8.80 -11.69 0.28
C SER A 116 -8.65 -12.72 -0.84
N ASN A 117 -7.70 -13.65 -0.69
CA ASN A 117 -7.63 -14.87 -1.50
C ASN A 117 -8.67 -15.96 -1.13
N GLY A 118 -9.54 -15.72 -0.15
CA GLY A 118 -10.54 -16.69 0.31
C GLY A 118 -9.97 -17.82 1.19
N ALA A 119 -8.67 -17.77 1.49
CA ALA A 119 -7.94 -18.74 2.30
C ALA A 119 -7.15 -18.06 3.43
N GLY A 120 -7.66 -16.93 3.94
CA GLY A 120 -7.09 -16.20 5.09
C GLY A 120 -5.79 -15.46 4.80
N ASN A 121 -5.51 -15.10 3.53
CA ASN A 121 -4.40 -14.21 3.16
C ASN A 121 -4.90 -13.13 2.20
N GLY A 122 -4.03 -12.17 1.88
CA GLY A 122 -4.41 -11.01 1.10
C GLY A 122 -4.69 -11.27 -0.38
N ALA A 123 -5.23 -10.23 -1.03
CA ALA A 123 -5.58 -10.27 -2.45
C ALA A 123 -4.36 -10.43 -3.38
N LEU A 124 -3.20 -9.94 -2.93
CA LEU A 124 -1.95 -9.90 -3.68
C LEU A 124 -0.93 -10.88 -3.08
N PHE A 125 -0.06 -11.43 -3.93
CA PHE A 125 1.01 -12.34 -3.52
C PHE A 125 2.43 -11.78 -3.72
N ASN A 126 2.54 -10.50 -4.09
CA ASN A 126 3.83 -9.84 -4.28
C ASN A 126 3.70 -8.34 -4.04
N ARG A 127 4.84 -7.67 -3.94
CA ARG A 127 4.94 -6.26 -3.58
C ARG A 127 4.19 -5.33 -4.53
N VAL A 128 3.62 -4.31 -3.93
CA VAL A 128 3.16 -3.08 -4.61
C VAL A 128 4.32 -2.08 -4.61
N GLU A 129 4.54 -1.44 -5.75
CA GLU A 129 5.58 -0.43 -5.95
C GLU A 129 4.99 0.95 -6.28
N ALA A 130 3.79 1.00 -6.84
CA ALA A 130 3.15 2.24 -7.25
C ALA A 130 1.65 2.23 -6.94
N LEU A 131 1.15 3.38 -6.50
CA LEU A 131 -0.27 3.68 -6.35
C LEU A 131 -0.57 5.01 -7.05
N ALA A 132 -1.66 5.08 -7.79
CA ALA A 132 -2.17 6.32 -8.38
C ALA A 132 -3.69 6.38 -8.26
N VAL A 133 -4.23 7.59 -8.17
CA VAL A 133 -5.66 7.84 -7.98
C VAL A 133 -6.21 8.62 -9.17
N ASN A 134 -7.40 8.23 -9.63
CA ASN A 134 -8.20 9.03 -10.56
C ASN A 134 -9.66 9.01 -10.11
N GLY A 135 -10.16 10.13 -9.59
CA GLY A 135 -11.46 10.18 -8.94
C GLY A 135 -11.50 9.27 -7.71
N THR A 136 -12.41 8.30 -7.70
CA THR A 136 -12.54 7.27 -6.65
C THR A 136 -11.80 5.98 -6.97
N ASP A 137 -11.12 5.90 -8.11
CA ASP A 137 -10.42 4.68 -8.50
C ASP A 137 -8.97 4.71 -8.01
N LEU A 138 -8.54 3.60 -7.41
CA LEU A 138 -7.14 3.37 -7.06
C LEU A 138 -6.52 2.41 -8.08
N TYR A 139 -5.43 2.84 -8.70
CA TYR A 139 -4.63 2.06 -9.62
C TYR A 139 -3.39 1.57 -8.89
N VAL A 140 -3.12 0.27 -9.00
CA VAL A 140 -2.12 -0.44 -8.22
C VAL A 140 -1.15 -1.10 -9.16
N GLY A 141 0.13 -0.79 -9.01
CA GLY A 141 1.24 -1.29 -9.82
C GLY A 141 2.27 -1.99 -8.97
N GLY A 142 2.82 -3.11 -9.46
CA GLY A 142 3.87 -3.82 -8.76
C GLY A 142 4.39 -5.02 -9.54
N ALA A 143 4.83 -6.04 -8.78
CA ALA A 143 5.38 -7.30 -9.32
C ALA A 143 4.46 -8.51 -9.09
N PHE A 144 3.19 -8.26 -8.76
CA PHE A 144 2.21 -9.32 -8.52
C PHE A 144 1.70 -9.92 -9.83
N ILE A 145 1.35 -11.20 -9.76
CA ILE A 145 0.63 -11.93 -10.80
C ILE A 145 -0.70 -12.35 -10.23
N ASN A 146 -1.76 -12.18 -11.03
CA ASN A 146 -3.14 -12.31 -10.63
C ASN A 146 -3.53 -11.40 -9.44
N VAL A 147 -4.82 -11.14 -9.30
CA VAL A 147 -5.37 -10.52 -8.09
C VAL A 147 -6.55 -11.34 -7.62
N ASN A 148 -6.70 -11.56 -6.31
CA ASN A 148 -7.91 -12.17 -5.79
C ASN A 148 -8.93 -11.11 -5.38
N ASN A 149 -10.11 -11.20 -5.97
CA ASN A 149 -11.27 -10.42 -5.59
C ASN A 149 -12.15 -11.26 -4.65
N ASN A 150 -11.79 -11.28 -3.36
CA ASN A 150 -12.54 -11.99 -2.32
C ASN A 150 -12.73 -13.49 -2.62
N GLY A 151 -11.62 -14.18 -2.88
CA GLY A 151 -11.59 -15.62 -3.21
C GLY A 151 -11.77 -15.94 -4.69
N VAL A 152 -12.10 -14.95 -5.53
CA VAL A 152 -12.16 -15.11 -6.98
C VAL A 152 -10.88 -14.58 -7.61
N MET A 153 -10.07 -15.48 -8.18
CA MET A 153 -8.84 -15.10 -8.88
C MET A 153 -9.14 -14.41 -10.21
N LEU A 154 -8.50 -13.27 -10.45
CA LEU A 154 -8.52 -12.50 -11.68
C LEU A 154 -7.19 -12.70 -12.42
N PRO A 155 -7.11 -13.64 -13.39
CA PRO A 155 -5.85 -13.96 -14.06
C PRO A 155 -5.36 -12.88 -15.01
N THR A 156 -6.24 -11.95 -15.41
CA THR A 156 -5.88 -10.82 -16.27
C THR A 156 -5.41 -9.60 -15.48
N ALA A 157 -5.37 -9.66 -14.15
CA ALA A 157 -4.91 -8.57 -13.30
C ALA A 157 -3.40 -8.74 -12.96
N ASP A 158 -2.56 -8.90 -13.96
CA ASP A 158 -1.11 -9.02 -13.76
C ASP A 158 -0.43 -7.65 -13.75
N TYR A 159 0.43 -7.43 -12.75
CA TYR A 159 1.33 -6.27 -12.59
C TYR A 159 0.66 -4.90 -12.41
N ILE A 160 -0.55 -4.73 -12.94
CA ILE A 160 -1.38 -3.54 -12.83
C ILE A 160 -2.85 -3.92 -12.68
N ALA A 161 -3.50 -3.37 -11.66
CA ALA A 161 -4.91 -3.61 -11.38
C ALA A 161 -5.59 -2.33 -10.89
N LYS A 162 -6.92 -2.29 -10.97
CA LYS A 162 -7.75 -1.22 -10.43
C LYS A 162 -8.54 -1.76 -9.26
N TRP A 163 -8.52 -1.02 -8.15
CA TRP A 163 -9.43 -1.16 -7.04
C TRP A 163 -10.50 -0.06 -7.10
N ASP A 164 -11.76 -0.47 -7.23
CA ASP A 164 -12.90 0.43 -7.11
C ASP A 164 -13.21 0.65 -5.62
N THR A 165 -13.03 1.88 -5.13
CA THR A 165 -13.20 2.16 -3.69
C THR A 165 -14.66 2.20 -3.26
N LEU A 166 -15.61 2.25 -4.20
CA LEU A 166 -17.04 2.31 -3.91
C LEU A 166 -17.63 0.91 -3.84
N SER A 167 -17.30 0.05 -4.80
CA SER A 167 -17.74 -1.36 -4.80
C SER A 167 -16.81 -2.30 -4.06
N GLU A 168 -15.68 -1.80 -3.55
CA GLU A 168 -14.64 -2.58 -2.86
C GLU A 168 -14.25 -3.85 -3.63
N SER A 169 -13.92 -3.65 -4.91
CA SER A 169 -13.65 -4.75 -5.83
C SER A 169 -12.46 -4.49 -6.74
N TRP A 170 -11.75 -5.57 -7.06
CA TRP A 170 -10.65 -5.56 -8.00
C TRP A 170 -11.13 -5.78 -9.44
N SER A 171 -10.45 -5.12 -10.38
CA SER A 171 -10.61 -5.33 -11.82
C SER A 171 -9.26 -5.22 -12.55
N ALA A 172 -9.14 -5.94 -13.65
CA ALA A 172 -8.00 -5.85 -14.56
C ALA A 172 -8.11 -4.60 -15.45
N LEU A 173 -6.98 -4.05 -15.88
CA LEU A 173 -6.94 -2.94 -16.85
C LEU A 173 -6.94 -3.40 -18.31
N GLY A 174 -6.77 -4.70 -18.56
CA GLY A 174 -6.76 -5.27 -19.90
C GLY A 174 -6.22 -6.69 -19.89
N SER A 175 -6.15 -7.29 -21.08
CA SER A 175 -5.59 -8.61 -21.28
C SER A 175 -4.72 -8.64 -22.53
N ASN A 176 -3.68 -9.47 -22.51
CA ASN A 176 -2.88 -9.77 -23.70
C ASN A 176 -3.53 -10.80 -24.65
N GLY A 177 -4.75 -11.26 -24.37
CA GLY A 177 -5.46 -12.25 -25.18
C GLY A 177 -5.03 -13.71 -24.94
N ALA A 178 -4.04 -13.95 -24.08
CA ALA A 178 -3.56 -15.28 -23.69
C ALA A 178 -4.00 -15.68 -22.26
N GLY A 179 -5.01 -15.00 -21.71
CA GLY A 179 -5.49 -15.23 -20.34
C GLY A 179 -4.73 -14.49 -19.24
N ASN A 180 -3.72 -13.68 -19.61
CA ASN A 180 -2.91 -12.88 -18.69
C ASN A 180 -3.24 -11.39 -18.81
N GLY A 181 -2.63 -10.59 -17.95
CA GLY A 181 -2.77 -9.14 -17.96
C GLY A 181 -2.19 -8.44 -19.17
N ALA A 182 -2.37 -7.12 -19.21
CA ALA A 182 -2.02 -6.28 -20.36
C ALA A 182 -0.50 -6.15 -20.60
N LEU A 183 0.32 -6.45 -19.60
CA LEU A 183 1.77 -6.28 -19.65
C LEU A 183 2.51 -7.62 -19.86
N PRO A 184 3.71 -7.62 -20.48
CA PRO A 184 4.50 -8.83 -20.68
C PRO A 184 4.82 -9.57 -19.38
N SER A 185 5.02 -10.89 -19.47
CA SER A 185 5.45 -11.70 -18.32
C SER A 185 6.82 -11.22 -17.82
N GLY A 186 6.95 -11.11 -16.49
CA GLY A 186 8.17 -10.59 -15.84
C GLY A 186 8.18 -9.08 -15.66
N SER A 187 7.12 -8.38 -16.04
CA SER A 187 7.00 -6.93 -15.84
C SER A 187 7.03 -6.54 -14.36
N VAL A 188 7.45 -5.30 -14.10
CA VAL A 188 7.31 -4.64 -12.80
C VAL A 188 6.84 -3.22 -13.06
N VAL A 189 5.64 -2.87 -12.60
CA VAL A 189 5.15 -1.49 -12.64
C VAL A 189 5.70 -0.76 -11.43
N ALA A 190 6.66 0.15 -11.66
CA ALA A 190 7.37 0.89 -10.63
C ALA A 190 6.85 2.32 -10.44
N ALA A 191 6.08 2.85 -11.40
CA ALA A 191 5.50 4.18 -11.31
C ALA A 191 4.14 4.22 -12.02
N LEU A 192 3.21 4.96 -11.43
CA LEU A 192 1.90 5.26 -12.01
C LEU A 192 1.63 6.75 -11.84
N ALA A 193 1.11 7.39 -12.89
CA ALA A 193 0.71 8.79 -12.84
C ALA A 193 -0.47 9.04 -13.80
N PHE A 194 -1.28 10.06 -13.53
CA PHE A 194 -2.34 10.49 -14.43
C PHE A 194 -1.98 11.81 -15.12
N ASN A 195 -2.26 11.89 -16.41
CA ASN A 195 -2.38 13.13 -17.15
C ASN A 195 -3.80 13.24 -17.73
N GLY A 196 -4.67 13.96 -17.02
CA GLY A 196 -6.11 13.92 -17.30
C GLY A 196 -6.66 12.51 -17.13
N SER A 197 -7.34 11.99 -18.16
CA SER A 197 -7.85 10.61 -18.18
C SER A 197 -6.82 9.56 -18.58
N THR A 198 -5.59 9.97 -18.93
CA THR A 198 -4.56 9.04 -19.40
C THR A 198 -3.73 8.53 -18.22
N LEU A 199 -3.73 7.21 -18.03
CA LEU A 199 -2.81 6.55 -17.11
C LEU A 199 -1.44 6.37 -17.79
N ILE A 200 -0.40 6.91 -17.17
CA ILE A 200 1.00 6.74 -17.55
C ILE A 200 1.58 5.66 -16.65
N VAL A 201 2.14 4.61 -17.26
CA VAL A 201 2.70 3.45 -16.57
C VAL A 201 4.20 3.41 -16.83
N GLY A 202 5.00 3.43 -15.77
CA GLY A 202 6.46 3.32 -15.81
C GLY A 202 6.95 2.08 -15.08
N GLY A 203 8.03 1.47 -15.57
CA GLY A 203 8.50 0.20 -15.04
C GLY A 203 9.46 -0.53 -15.97
N GLY A 204 9.77 -1.78 -15.62
CA GLY A 204 10.42 -2.74 -16.51
C GLY A 204 9.36 -3.62 -17.17
N PHE A 205 9.46 -3.79 -18.49
CA PHE A 205 8.53 -4.56 -19.33
C PHE A 205 9.29 -5.42 -20.33
#